data_AF-T0ZTI7-F1
#
_entry.id   AF-T0ZTI7-F1
#
_cell.length_a   1.000
_cell.length_b   1.000
_cell.length_c   1.000
_cell.angle_alpha   90.00
_cell.angle_beta   90.00
_cell.angle_gamma   90.00
#
_symmetry.space_group_name_H-M   'P 1'
#
loop_
_entity.id
_entity.type
_entity.pdbx_description
1 polymer ?
#
loop_
_entity_poly.entity_id
_entity_poly.type
_entity_poly.pdbx_seq_one_letter_code
_entity_poly.pdbx_strand_id
1 'polypeptide(L)'
;MSQQEPYNPLAKTNLGESVADALLRVTVRQLNDTSHLVGAGVYAIYYTGDFPAYQWINERNDGDRFEQPIYVGKAVPKGARKGGLTFDAGKGTALRDRLRQHATSIKETPTIAIGDFHYR
;
A
#
# COMPACT_ATOMS: atom_id res chain seq x y z
N MET A 1 -9.44 -34.63 25.46
CA MET A 1 -8.22 -33.94 24.98
C MET A 1 -8.58 -33.25 23.67
N SER A 2 -8.60 -31.92 23.62
CA SER A 2 -8.79 -31.22 22.34
C SER A 2 -7.54 -31.45 21.50
N GLN A 3 -7.69 -32.06 20.32
CA GLN A 3 -6.59 -32.18 19.37
C GLN A 3 -6.21 -30.77 18.90
N GLN A 4 -4.93 -30.41 19.03
CA GLN A 4 -4.41 -29.17 18.48
C GLN A 4 -4.20 -29.37 16.98
N GLU A 5 -4.86 -28.57 16.15
CA GLU A 5 -4.62 -28.60 14.70
C GLU A 5 -3.19 -28.10 14.39
N PRO A 6 -2.43 -28.80 13.52
CA PRO A 6 -1.12 -28.34 13.08
C PRO A 6 -1.20 -27.00 12.34
N TYR A 7 -0.27 -26.08 12.63
CA TYR A 7 -0.17 -24.81 11.91
C TYR A 7 0.19 -25.03 10.42
N ASN A 8 -0.63 -24.51 9.51
CA ASN A 8 -0.40 -24.59 8.07
C ASN A 8 0.00 -23.22 7.50
N PRO A 9 1.29 -22.95 7.23
CA PRO A 9 1.74 -21.67 6.68
C PRO A 9 1.18 -21.36 5.28
N LEU A 10 0.71 -22.36 4.55
CA LEU A 10 0.14 -22.20 3.21
C LEU A 10 -1.38 -22.00 3.23
N ALA A 11 -2.00 -22.03 4.41
CA ALA A 11 -3.40 -21.65 4.55
C ALA A 11 -3.59 -20.19 4.10
N LYS A 12 -4.65 -19.91 3.33
CA LYS A 12 -4.88 -18.58 2.74
C LYS A 12 -4.87 -17.46 3.79
N THR A 13 -5.42 -17.71 4.97
CA THR A 13 -5.42 -16.75 6.09
C THR A 13 -4.00 -16.42 6.54
N ASN A 14 -3.18 -17.44 6.79
CA ASN A 14 -1.78 -17.27 7.23
C ASN A 14 -0.92 -16.62 6.15
N LEU A 15 -1.17 -16.92 4.87
CA LEU A 15 -0.54 -16.23 3.75
C LEU A 15 -0.94 -14.75 3.69
N GLY A 16 -2.22 -14.45 3.92
CA GLY A 16 -2.74 -13.09 3.98
C GLY A 16 -2.12 -12.29 5.12
N GLU A 17 -2.06 -12.87 6.32
CA GLU A 17 -1.40 -12.29 7.49
C GLU A 17 0.08 -12.05 7.23
N SER A 18 0.79 -13.02 6.65
CA SER A 18 2.21 -12.86 6.31
C SER A 18 2.45 -11.72 5.31
N VAL A 19 1.57 -11.54 4.31
CA VAL A 19 1.66 -10.42 3.36
C VAL A 19 1.36 -9.08 4.04
N ALA A 20 0.34 -9.04 4.91
CA ALA A 20 0.01 -7.84 5.67
C ALA A 20 1.18 -7.44 6.59
N ASP A 21 1.74 -8.38 7.33
CA ASP A 21 2.91 -8.15 8.19
C ASP A 21 4.12 -7.65 7.41
N ALA A 22 4.37 -8.24 6.24
CA ALA A 22 5.46 -7.80 5.37
C ALA A 22 5.25 -6.36 4.89
N LEU A 23 4.04 -6.00 4.49
CA LEU A 23 3.69 -4.63 4.10
C LEU A 23 3.83 -3.66 5.29
N LEU A 24 3.36 -4.04 6.48
CA LEU A 24 3.39 -3.16 7.65
C LEU A 24 4.82 -2.85 8.14
N ARG A 25 5.81 -3.72 7.85
CA ARG A 25 7.23 -3.51 8.14
C ARG A 25 7.94 -2.54 7.20
N VAL A 26 7.33 -2.21 6.05
CA VAL A 26 7.91 -1.25 5.10
C VAL A 26 7.88 0.14 5.71
N THR A 27 9.01 0.86 5.60
CA THR A 27 9.13 2.25 6.05
C THR A 27 8.14 3.13 5.31
N VAL A 28 7.36 3.90 6.06
CA VAL A 28 6.43 4.87 5.51
C VAL A 28 7.18 6.02 4.85
N ARG A 29 6.73 6.44 3.65
CA ARG A 29 7.30 7.54 2.88
C ARG A 29 6.22 8.48 2.38
N GLN A 30 6.56 9.73 2.07
CA GLN A 30 5.62 10.66 1.45
C GLN A 30 5.19 10.15 0.06
N LEU A 31 3.91 10.31 -0.29
CA LEU A 31 3.35 9.82 -1.55
C LEU A 31 3.96 10.49 -2.80
N ASN A 32 4.61 11.64 -2.64
CA ASN A 32 5.37 12.30 -3.70
C ASN A 32 6.78 11.68 -3.93
N ASP A 33 7.34 10.93 -2.98
CA ASP A 33 8.64 10.23 -3.09
C ASP A 33 8.45 8.79 -3.59
N THR A 34 8.37 8.64 -4.90
CA THR A 34 8.18 7.33 -5.57
C THR A 34 9.29 6.99 -6.55
N SER A 35 10.30 7.84 -6.72
CA SER A 35 11.33 7.69 -7.76
C SER A 35 12.15 6.40 -7.61
N HIS A 36 12.37 5.96 -6.37
CA HIS A 36 13.14 4.78 -6.00
C HIS A 36 12.40 3.45 -6.21
N LEU A 37 11.09 3.48 -6.45
CA LEU A 37 10.29 2.27 -6.54
C LEU A 37 10.47 1.55 -7.88
N VAL A 38 10.55 0.22 -7.78
CA VAL A 38 10.62 -0.72 -8.89
C VAL A 38 9.63 -1.86 -8.67
N GLY A 39 9.32 -2.59 -9.74
CA GLY A 39 8.53 -3.81 -9.68
C GLY A 39 7.02 -3.59 -9.49
N ALA A 40 6.37 -4.65 -9.04
CA ALA A 40 4.95 -4.78 -8.76
C ALA A 40 4.74 -5.22 -7.31
N GLY A 41 3.54 -4.98 -6.76
CA GLY A 41 3.28 -5.28 -5.36
C GLY A 41 1.95 -4.75 -4.84
N VAL A 42 1.78 -4.83 -3.52
CA VAL A 42 0.69 -4.19 -2.77
C VAL A 42 1.20 -2.90 -2.13
N TYR A 43 0.29 -1.97 -1.84
CA TYR A 43 0.60 -0.72 -1.17
C TYR A 43 -0.58 -0.26 -0.32
N ALA A 44 -0.29 0.55 0.69
CA ALA A 44 -1.27 1.24 1.49
C ALA A 44 -0.97 2.74 1.54
N ILE A 45 -2.00 3.58 1.44
CA ILE A 45 -1.91 5.04 1.49
C ILE A 45 -2.53 5.52 2.80
N TYR A 46 -1.87 6.46 3.44
CA TYR A 46 -2.24 7.05 4.73
C TYR A 46 -2.45 8.55 4.58
N TYR A 47 -3.30 9.09 5.44
CA TYR A 47 -3.61 10.52 5.50
C TYR A 47 -3.32 11.05 6.90
N THR A 48 -2.63 12.20 6.97
CA THR A 48 -2.21 12.87 8.23
C THR A 48 -2.55 14.36 8.25
N GLY A 49 -3.41 14.83 7.34
CA GLY A 49 -3.80 16.24 7.25
C GLY A 49 -5.02 16.58 8.11
N ASP A 50 -5.47 17.82 8.00
CA ASP A 50 -6.52 18.42 8.85
C ASP A 50 -7.90 18.53 8.16
N PHE A 51 -8.09 17.90 6.99
CA PHE A 51 -9.37 17.94 6.29
C PHE A 51 -10.49 17.35 7.16
N PRO A 52 -11.55 18.12 7.51
CA PRO A 52 -12.50 17.73 8.55
C PRO A 52 -13.17 16.37 8.33
N ALA A 53 -13.48 16.01 7.09
CA ALA A 53 -14.11 14.72 6.78
C ALA A 53 -13.21 13.50 7.05
N TYR A 54 -11.88 13.71 7.14
CA TYR A 54 -10.89 12.66 7.36
C TYR A 54 -10.27 12.71 8.76
N GLN A 55 -10.82 13.51 9.68
CA GLN A 55 -10.29 13.67 11.03
C GLN A 55 -10.10 12.32 11.76
N TRP A 56 -11.08 11.42 11.69
CA TRP A 56 -11.00 10.09 12.31
C TRP A 56 -9.89 9.19 11.76
N ILE A 57 -9.43 9.46 10.52
CA ILE A 57 -8.29 8.77 9.91
C ILE A 57 -6.99 9.36 10.47
N ASN A 58 -6.91 10.70 10.52
CA ASN A 58 -5.74 11.39 11.06
C ASN A 58 -5.50 11.02 12.53
N GLU A 59 -6.55 10.94 13.35
CA GLU A 59 -6.48 10.52 14.74
C GLU A 59 -5.83 9.13 14.94
N ARG A 60 -5.82 8.26 13.91
CA ARG A 60 -5.14 6.96 13.95
C ARG A 60 -3.75 6.97 13.31
N ASN A 61 -3.40 8.02 12.58
CA ASN A 61 -2.12 8.14 11.88
C ASN A 61 -1.17 9.18 12.50
N ASP A 62 -1.65 10.02 13.40
CA ASP A 62 -0.89 11.05 14.10
C ASP A 62 0.32 10.49 14.87
N GLY A 63 1.36 11.31 15.06
CA GLY A 63 2.58 10.94 15.77
C GLY A 63 3.32 9.73 15.17
N ASP A 64 3.42 9.66 13.84
CA ASP A 64 4.07 8.59 13.09
C ASP A 64 3.48 7.17 13.29
N ARG A 65 2.23 7.06 13.79
CA ARG A 65 1.58 5.76 14.03
C ARG A 65 1.19 5.03 12.73
N PHE A 66 0.63 5.76 11.77
CA PHE A 66 0.14 5.20 10.50
C PHE A 66 -0.72 3.93 10.64
N GLU A 67 -1.67 3.87 11.57
CA GLU A 67 -2.45 2.65 11.82
C GLU A 67 -3.62 2.46 10.85
N GLN A 68 -4.16 3.55 10.29
CA GLN A 68 -5.37 3.53 9.47
C GLN A 68 -5.09 3.99 8.04
N PRO A 69 -4.92 3.05 7.09
CA PRO A 69 -4.86 3.44 5.69
C PRO A 69 -6.20 4.01 5.23
N ILE A 70 -6.15 5.06 4.41
CA ILE A 70 -7.31 5.59 3.68
C ILE A 70 -7.57 4.79 2.40
N TYR A 71 -6.56 4.10 1.88
CA TYR A 71 -6.66 3.27 0.68
C TYR A 71 -5.63 2.14 0.70
N VAL A 72 -6.02 0.94 0.23
CA VAL A 72 -5.12 -0.20 0.00
C VAL A 72 -5.30 -0.68 -1.43
N GLY A 73 -4.20 -0.93 -2.12
CA GLY A 73 -4.22 -1.34 -3.51
C GLY A 73 -3.12 -2.30 -3.90
N LYS A 74 -3.17 -2.71 -5.16
CA LYS A 74 -2.12 -3.49 -5.80
C LYS A 74 -1.75 -2.92 -7.16
N ALA A 75 -0.50 -3.12 -7.55
CA ALA A 75 0.02 -2.84 -8.87
C ALA A 75 0.57 -4.15 -9.45
N VAL A 76 0.17 -4.50 -10.66
CA VAL A 76 0.62 -5.72 -11.35
C VAL A 76 1.35 -5.33 -12.63
N PRO A 77 2.36 -6.11 -13.09
CA PRO A 77 3.08 -5.80 -14.31
C PRO A 77 2.14 -5.73 -15.53
N LYS A 78 2.46 -4.87 -16.50
CA LYS A 78 1.75 -4.84 -17.78
C LYS A 78 1.89 -6.20 -18.46
N GLY A 79 0.80 -6.78 -18.95
CA GLY A 79 0.79 -8.10 -19.58
C GLY A 79 0.54 -9.27 -18.62
N ALA A 80 0.58 -9.07 -17.29
CA ALA A 80 0.28 -10.15 -16.32
C ALA A 80 -1.10 -10.78 -16.53
N ARG A 81 -2.05 -10.00 -17.04
CA ARG A 81 -3.40 -10.44 -17.39
C ARG A 81 -3.51 -11.20 -18.73
N LYS A 82 -2.41 -11.33 -19.48
CA LYS A 82 -2.34 -11.98 -20.81
C LYS A 82 -1.50 -13.28 -20.82
N GLY A 83 -1.07 -13.79 -19.67
CA GLY A 83 -0.42 -15.10 -19.57
C GLY A 83 1.04 -15.19 -20.05
N GLY A 84 1.77 -14.08 -20.12
CA GLY A 84 3.21 -14.09 -20.45
C GLY A 84 4.05 -14.85 -19.40
N LEU A 85 4.89 -15.79 -19.83
CA LEU A 85 5.63 -16.73 -18.98
C LEU A 85 6.90 -16.16 -18.31
N THR A 86 7.11 -14.85 -18.30
CA THR A 86 8.32 -14.19 -17.76
C THR A 86 7.99 -12.92 -16.97
N PHE A 87 7.14 -13.03 -15.94
CA PHE A 87 6.89 -11.91 -15.02
C PHE A 87 7.83 -11.96 -13.82
N ASP A 88 9.00 -11.34 -14.00
CA ASP A 88 9.82 -10.94 -12.87
C ASP A 88 9.13 -9.75 -12.18
N ALA A 89 8.47 -10.02 -11.05
CA ALA A 89 7.77 -9.00 -10.27
C ALA A 89 8.70 -7.90 -9.76
N GLY A 90 10.02 -8.14 -9.71
CA GLY A 90 11.03 -7.14 -9.34
C GLY A 90 11.40 -6.20 -10.49
N LYS A 91 11.00 -6.50 -11.73
CA LYS A 91 11.31 -5.68 -12.91
C LYS A 91 10.16 -4.73 -13.28
N GLY A 92 10.55 -3.58 -13.83
CA GLY A 92 9.61 -2.55 -14.28
C GLY A 92 9.21 -1.57 -13.18
N THR A 93 8.11 -0.85 -13.41
CA THR A 93 7.78 0.38 -12.66
C THR A 93 6.30 0.41 -12.25
N ALA A 94 5.64 -0.75 -12.22
CA ALA A 94 4.19 -0.84 -12.04
C ALA A 94 3.72 -0.20 -10.73
N LEU A 95 4.42 -0.45 -9.62
CA LEU A 95 4.09 0.13 -8.32
C LEU A 95 4.26 1.64 -8.32
N ARG A 96 5.42 2.12 -8.81
CA ARG A 96 5.72 3.55 -8.96
C ARG A 96 4.65 4.26 -9.78
N ASP A 97 4.34 3.73 -10.96
CA ASP A 97 3.42 4.37 -11.89
C ASP A 97 2.00 4.40 -11.29
N ARG A 98 1.63 3.38 -10.50
CA ARG A 98 0.33 3.34 -9.82
C ARG A 98 0.24 4.36 -8.68
N LEU A 99 1.25 4.49 -7.84
CA LEU A 99 1.28 5.49 -6.78
C LEU A 99 1.29 6.92 -7.35
N ARG A 100 2.01 7.14 -8.46
CA ARG A 100 1.99 8.42 -9.18
C ARG A 100 0.61 8.77 -9.73
N GLN A 101 -0.18 7.80 -10.21
CA GLN A 101 -1.57 8.06 -10.62
C GLN A 101 -2.41 8.58 -9.46
N HIS A 102 -2.32 7.94 -8.28
CA HIS A 102 -3.01 8.44 -7.08
C HIS A 102 -2.54 9.83 -6.68
N ALA A 103 -1.22 10.08 -6.71
CA ALA A 103 -0.65 11.39 -6.42
C ALA A 103 -1.16 12.47 -7.39
N THR A 104 -1.31 12.16 -8.69
CA THR A 104 -1.89 13.08 -9.67
C THR A 104 -3.36 13.38 -9.34
N SER A 105 -4.18 12.37 -9.08
CA SER A 105 -5.60 12.58 -8.75
C SER A 105 -5.80 13.40 -7.47
N ILE A 106 -4.93 13.23 -6.46
CA ILE A 106 -4.96 14.05 -5.24
C ILE A 106 -4.58 15.51 -5.54
N LYS A 107 -3.63 15.75 -6.44
CA LYS A 107 -3.23 17.13 -6.82
C LYS A 107 -4.30 17.89 -7.61
N GLU A 108 -5.29 17.20 -8.17
CA GLU A 108 -6.37 17.81 -8.95
C GLU A 108 -7.49 18.38 -8.06
N THR A 109 -7.51 18.07 -6.77
CA THR A 109 -8.51 18.61 -5.83
C THR A 109 -7.97 19.80 -5.02
N PRO A 110 -8.79 20.85 -4.79
CA PRO A 110 -8.39 21.99 -3.98
C PRO A 110 -8.53 21.75 -2.47
N THR A 111 -9.10 20.63 -2.03
CA THR A 111 -9.50 20.42 -0.61
C THR A 111 -8.48 19.66 0.23
N ILE A 112 -7.57 18.92 -0.39
CA ILE A 112 -6.58 18.07 0.29
C ILE A 112 -5.22 18.24 -0.38
N ALA A 113 -4.14 18.27 0.42
CA ALA A 113 -2.81 18.50 -0.10
C ALA A 113 -2.02 17.18 -0.21
N ILE A 114 -1.26 17.02 -1.30
CA ILE A 114 -0.40 15.82 -1.48
C ILE A 114 0.64 15.64 -0.36
N GLY A 115 1.02 16.73 0.33
CA GLY A 115 1.94 16.68 1.47
C GLY A 115 1.40 15.92 2.68
N ASP A 116 0.07 15.77 2.76
CA ASP A 116 -0.61 15.06 3.86
C ASP A 116 -0.72 13.56 3.63
N PHE A 117 -0.23 13.07 2.48
CA PHE A 117 -0.35 11.68 2.08
C PHE A 117 0.98 10.93 2.13
N HIS A 118 0.91 9.75 2.71
CA HIS A 118 2.04 8.84 2.87
C HIS A 118 1.69 7.46 2.33
N TYR A 119 2.69 6.63 2.07
CA TYR A 119 2.49 5.25 1.65
C TYR A 119 3.49 4.29 2.27
N ARG A 120 3.15 3.01 2.22
CA ARG A 120 4.07 1.89 2.36
C ARG A 120 3.78 0.85 1.27
#